data_AF-A0A956AQD9-F1
#
_entry.id   AF-A0A956AQD9-F1
#
_cell.length_a   1.000
_cell.length_b   1.000
_cell.length_c   1.000
_cell.angle_alpha   90.00
_cell.angle_beta   90.00
_cell.angle_gamma   90.00
#
_symmetry.space_group_name_H-M   'P 1'
#
loop_
_entity.id
_entity.type
_entity.pdbx_description
1 polymer ?
#
loop_
_entity_poly.entity_id
_entity_poly.type
_entity_poly.pdbx_seq_one_letter_code
_entity_poly.pdbx_strand_id
1 'polypeptide(L)' 'MRAVTAALLAGLGLAMNACVVVPAYEREHLSHPSMQPTPDALQARSERKLHQSREGASGGDAQAAGGGCGCSN' A
#
# COMPACT_ATOMS: atom_id res chain seq x y z
N MET A 1 -10.04 -36.57 -12.59
CA MET A 1 -9.47 -35.80 -11.45
C MET A 1 -8.17 -35.07 -11.82
N ARG A 2 -7.15 -35.73 -12.39
CA ARG A 2 -5.86 -35.09 -12.76
C ARG A 2 -5.97 -33.94 -13.78
N ALA A 3 -6.90 -34.05 -14.74
CA ALA A 3 -7.15 -32.98 -15.71
C ALA A 3 -7.82 -31.73 -15.08
N VAL A 4 -8.71 -31.93 -14.11
CA VAL A 4 -9.39 -30.83 -13.40
C VAL A 4 -8.41 -30.10 -12.48
N THR A 5 -7.56 -30.83 -11.76
CA THR A 5 -6.49 -30.23 -10.94
C THR A 5 -5.49 -29.46 -11.78
N ALA A 6 -5.12 -29.95 -12.97
CA ALA A 6 -4.24 -29.23 -13.88
C ALA A 6 -4.88 -27.93 -14.41
N ALA A 7 -6.17 -27.97 -14.76
CA ALA A 7 -6.90 -26.78 -15.20
C ALA A 7 -7.02 -25.73 -14.07
N LEU A 8 -7.27 -26.15 -12.84
CA LEU A 8 -7.31 -25.25 -11.67
C LEU A 8 -5.96 -24.59 -11.38
N LEU A 9 -4.87 -25.36 -11.43
CA LEU A 9 -3.51 -24.83 -11.23
C LEU A 9 -3.12 -23.85 -12.34
N ALA A 10 -3.47 -24.15 -13.59
CA ALA A 10 -3.23 -23.23 -14.70
C ALA A 10 -4.01 -21.92 -14.53
N GLY A 11 -5.30 -21.99 -14.19
CA GLY A 11 -6.12 -20.80 -13.95
C GLY A 11 -5.59 -19.91 -12.82
N LEU A 12 -5.14 -20.52 -11.72
CA LEU A 12 -4.56 -19.79 -10.59
C LEU A 12 -3.25 -19.08 -10.97
N GLY A 13 -2.40 -19.73 -11.78
CA GLY A 13 -1.15 -19.13 -12.26
C GLY A 13 -1.36 -17.88 -13.11
N LEU A 14 -2.39 -17.86 -13.97
CA LEU A 14 -2.71 -16.65 -14.75
C LEU A 14 -3.22 -15.51 -13.86
N ALA A 15 -4.05 -15.80 -12.86
CA ALA A 15 -4.64 -14.78 -11.99
C ALA A 15 -3.60 -14.04 -11.13
N MET A 16 -2.49 -14.68 -10.76
CA MET A 16 -1.44 -14.02 -9.96
C MET A 16 -0.70 -12.91 -10.72
N ASN A 17 -0.75 -12.89 -12.07
CA ASN A 17 -0.14 -11.82 -12.86
C ASN A 17 -0.94 -10.50 -12.83
N ALA A 18 -2.16 -10.50 -12.27
CA ALA A 18 -2.97 -9.29 -12.15
C ALA A 18 -2.55 -8.38 -10.97
N CYS A 19 -1.71 -8.87 -10.05
CA CYS A 19 -1.25 -8.10 -8.89
C CYS A 19 0.05 -7.35 -9.23
N VAL A 20 -0.07 -6.19 -9.88
CA VAL A 20 1.07 -5.34 -10.26
C VAL A 20 0.96 -3.95 -9.62
N VAL A 21 2.10 -3.40 -9.22
CA VAL A 21 2.18 -2.02 -8.72
C VAL A 21 2.11 -1.06 -9.91
N VAL A 22 0.93 -0.46 -10.11
CA VAL A 22 0.72 0.55 -11.16
C VAL A 22 1.20 1.92 -10.66
N PRO A 23 2.15 2.59 -11.34
CA PRO A 23 2.61 3.92 -10.96
C PRO A 23 1.47 4.94 -11.06
N ALA A 24 1.53 5.99 -10.23
CA ALA A 24 0.40 6.92 -10.06
C ALA A 24 -0.07 7.59 -11.36
N TYR A 25 0.85 7.85 -12.31
CA TYR A 25 0.53 8.49 -13.59
C TYR A 25 -0.20 7.58 -14.59
N GLU A 26 -0.14 6.25 -14.41
CA GLU A 26 -0.84 5.27 -15.27
C GLU A 26 -2.24 4.93 -14.76
N ARG A 27 -2.66 5.50 -13.62
CA ARG A 27 -3.95 5.20 -12.99
C ARG A 27 -5.13 5.94 -13.64
N GLU A 28 -4.90 6.74 -14.67
CA GLU A 28 -5.90 7.55 -15.38
C GLU A 28 -6.87 8.25 -14.41
N HIS A 29 -8.15 7.85 -14.42
CA HIS A 29 -9.21 8.42 -13.60
C HIS A 29 -8.99 8.24 -12.10
N LEU A 30 -8.31 7.16 -11.67
CA LEU A 30 -7.97 6.92 -10.26
C LEU A 30 -6.83 7.82 -9.76
N SER A 31 -6.14 8.53 -10.65
CA SER A 31 -5.14 9.55 -10.28
C SER A 31 -5.76 10.91 -9.98
N HIS A 32 -7.07 11.10 -10.21
CA HIS A 32 -7.72 12.37 -10.01
C HIS A 32 -7.66 12.79 -8.52
N PRO A 33 -7.36 14.06 -8.20
CA PRO A 33 -7.21 14.52 -6.81
C PRO A 33 -8.42 14.22 -5.91
N SER A 34 -9.62 14.17 -6.47
CA SER A 34 -10.86 13.83 -5.73
C SER A 34 -10.97 12.35 -5.35
N MET A 35 -10.18 11.47 -5.95
CA MET A 35 -10.10 10.04 -5.61
C MET A 35 -8.93 9.74 -4.66
N GLN A 36 -8.22 10.76 -4.17
CA GLN A 36 -7.18 10.55 -3.18
C GLN A 36 -7.78 10.02 -1.86
N PRO A 37 -7.23 8.94 -1.30
CA PRO A 37 -7.72 8.38 -0.03
C PRO A 37 -7.49 9.32 1.15
N THR A 38 -6.51 10.23 1.04
CA THR A 38 -6.28 11.30 2.02
C THR A 38 -6.56 12.65 1.34
N PRO A 39 -7.57 13.42 1.80
CA PRO A 39 -7.90 14.70 1.20
C PRO A 39 -6.85 15.78 1.52
N ASP A 40 -6.20 15.68 2.67
CA ASP A 40 -5.09 16.55 3.08
C ASP A 40 -3.87 15.71 3.48
N ALA A 41 -2.85 15.72 2.63
CA ALA A 41 -1.61 14.99 2.85
C ALA A 41 -0.74 15.59 3.96
N LEU A 42 -0.83 16.89 4.20
CA LEU A 42 -0.04 17.61 5.20
C LEU A 42 -0.60 17.33 6.60
N GLN A 43 -1.92 17.41 6.76
CA GLN A 43 -2.57 17.06 8.01
C GLN A 43 -2.35 15.58 8.35
N ALA A 44 -2.57 14.67 7.38
CA ALA A 44 -2.34 13.24 7.60
C ALA A 44 -0.88 12.92 7.98
N ARG A 45 0.10 13.65 7.42
CA ARG A 45 1.51 13.52 7.83
C ARG A 45 1.72 13.98 9.27
N SER A 46 1.08 15.08 9.66
CA SER A 46 1.21 15.64 11.01
C SER A 46 0.62 14.70 12.06
N GLU A 47 -0.57 14.16 11.82
CA GLU A 47 -1.22 13.18 12.70
C GLU A 47 -0.38 11.91 12.83
N ARG A 48 0.15 11.37 11.73
CA ARG A 48 1.07 10.21 11.78
C ARG A 48 2.28 10.44 12.67
N LYS A 49 2.90 11.64 12.62
CA LYS A 49 4.03 12.00 13.49
C LYS A 49 3.63 11.98 14.97
N LEU A 50 2.43 12.49 15.28
CA LEU A 50 1.90 12.47 16.64
C LEU A 50 1.66 11.03 17.13
N HIS A 51 1.06 10.18 16.31
CA HIS A 51 0.84 8.76 16.63
C HIS A 51 2.15 8.01 16.84
N GLN A 52 3.09 8.15 15.91
CA GLN A 52 4.41 7.53 16.01
C GLN A 52 5.17 7.97 17.29
N SER A 53 5.09 9.26 17.64
CA SER A 53 5.71 9.77 18.87
C SER A 53 5.01 9.28 20.13
N ARG A 54 3.68 9.14 20.12
CA ARG A 54 2.89 8.67 21.27
C ARG A 54 3.07 7.18 21.53
N GLU A 55 3.12 6.40 20.45
CA GLU A 55 3.11 4.94 20.50
C GLU A 55 4.52 4.35 20.48
N GLY A 56 5.54 5.15 20.12
CA GLY A 56 6.92 4.68 19.96
C GLY A 56 7.07 3.65 18.85
N ALA A 57 6.10 3.58 17.92
CA ALA A 57 5.99 2.57 16.88
C ALA A 57 5.92 3.21 15.49
N SER A 58 6.50 2.55 14.48
CA SER A 58 6.53 3.01 13.08
C SER A 58 6.22 1.87 12.11
N GLY A 59 5.76 2.21 10.90
CA GLY A 59 5.49 1.24 9.82
C GLY A 59 4.10 0.61 9.77
N GLY A 60 3.21 0.92 10.73
CA GLY A 60 1.82 0.44 10.74
C GLY A 60 0.92 1.08 9.67
N ASP A 61 1.44 2.07 8.96
CA ASP A 61 0.76 2.92 7.99
C ASP A 61 1.12 2.58 6.53
N ALA A 62 1.77 1.43 6.30
CA ALA A 62 2.33 1.00 5.01
C ALA A 62 3.39 1.95 4.41
N GLN A 63 3.85 2.93 5.19
CA GLN A 63 5.07 3.68 4.90
C GLN A 63 6.28 2.90 5.44
N ALA A 64 7.44 3.12 4.84
CA ALA A 64 8.68 2.52 5.35
C ALA A 64 8.90 2.96 6.81
N ALA A 65 8.93 2.00 7.73
CA ALA A 65 9.47 2.22 9.07
C ALA A 65 10.95 2.57 8.92
N GLY A 66 11.33 3.83 9.14
CA GLY A 66 12.74 4.21 9.16
C GLY A 66 13.46 3.54 10.33
N GLY A 67 14.67 3.02 10.09
CA GLY A 67 15.49 2.30 11.08
C GLY A 67 16.22 3.20 12.09
N GLY A 68 15.58 4.26 12.58
CA GLY A 68 16.16 5.20 13.54
C GLY A 68 15.81 4.89 14.99
N CYS A 69 16.59 5.43 15.93
CA CYS A 69 16.42 5.40 17.40
C CYS A 69 15.10 6.04 17.92
N GLY A 70 14.05 6.16 17.10
CA GLY A 70 12.79 6.83 17.45
C GLY A 70 12.86 8.36 17.54
N CYS A 71 14.07 8.94 17.56
CA CYS A 71 14.27 10.39 17.61
C CYS A 71 14.13 11.00 16.21
N SER A 72 12.97 11.61 15.94
CA SER A 72 12.67 12.44 14.75
C SER A 72 12.81 11.74 13.39
N ASN A 73 12.01 10.70 13.16
CA ASN A 73 11.60 10.33 11.80
C ASN A 73 10.39 11.20 11.36
#